data_AF-A0A7X9BJW6-F1
#
_entry.id   AF-A0A7X9BJW6-F1
#
_cell.length_a   1.000
_cell.length_b   1.000
_cell.length_c   1.000
_cell.angle_alpha   90.00
_cell.angle_beta   90.00
_cell.angle_gamma   90.00
#
_symmetry.space_group_name_H-M   'P 1'
#
loop_
_entity.id
_entity.type
_entity.pdbx_description
1 polymer ?
#
loop_
_entity_poly.entity_id
_entity_poly.type
_entity_poly.pdbx_seq_one_letter_code
_entity_poly.pdbx_strand_id
1 'polypeptide(L)'
;MKENIKKELTRISVVFFSMFFLVLIAFFCVQAQKTTSQKKLIKMLEKHIELALGEYYAIETKIDINTRFSESLAFYRIKNEKKTAIAVLARITGFSGPQSCLFFYDEDFTLNFISVLAFKQNMEYMLEENHLDYGITDSILDYWKRSIQKTIQEGGII
;
A
#
# COMPACT_ATOMS: atom_id res chain seq x y z
N MET A 1 34.82 17.29 -47.42
CA MET A 1 34.47 15.90 -47.03
C MET A 1 34.57 15.67 -45.51
N LYS A 2 35.72 15.93 -44.86
CA LYS A 2 35.88 15.79 -43.39
C LYS A 2 34.92 16.65 -42.54
N GLU A 3 34.57 17.84 -43.01
CA GLU A 3 33.73 18.79 -42.27
C GLU A 3 32.24 18.40 -42.25
N ASN A 4 31.73 17.85 -43.36
CA ASN A 4 30.34 17.34 -43.43
C ASN A 4 30.16 16.10 -42.55
N ILE A 5 31.16 15.21 -42.53
CA ILE A 5 31.16 14.05 -41.62
C ILE A 5 31.15 14.50 -40.16
N LYS A 6 31.93 15.52 -39.80
CA LYS A 6 31.96 16.07 -38.44
C LYS A 6 30.61 16.70 -38.05
N LYS A 7 29.97 17.45 -38.95
CA LYS A 7 28.63 18.04 -38.72
C LYS A 7 27.55 16.97 -38.55
N GLU A 8 27.59 15.92 -39.37
CA GLU A 8 26.68 14.77 -39.23
C GLU A 8 26.90 14.02 -37.92
N LEU A 9 28.16 13.74 -37.54
CA LEU A 9 28.48 13.08 -36.28
C LEU A 9 28.00 13.89 -35.07
N THR A 10 28.18 15.22 -35.10
CA THR A 10 27.67 16.11 -34.06
C THR A 10 26.15 16.10 -34.01
N ARG A 11 25.47 16.13 -35.16
CA ARG A 11 24.00 16.07 -35.23
C ARG A 11 23.46 14.75 -34.66
N ILE A 12 24.04 13.62 -35.06
CA ILE A 12 23.68 12.29 -34.55
C ILE A 12 23.93 12.22 -33.05
N SER A 13 25.07 12.71 -32.57
CA SER A 13 25.40 12.74 -31.14
C SER A 13 24.39 13.59 -30.37
N VAL A 14 24.04 14.78 -30.85
CA VAL A 14 23.04 15.65 -30.20
C VAL A 14 21.67 14.98 -30.14
N VAL A 15 21.23 14.31 -31.21
CA VAL A 15 19.96 13.57 -31.24
C VAL A 15 20.00 12.37 -30.27
N PHE A 16 21.11 11.64 -30.22
CA PHE A 16 21.26 10.51 -29.31
C PHE A 16 21.29 10.98 -27.85
N PHE A 17 22.06 12.02 -27.55
CA PHE A 17 22.12 12.60 -26.20
C PHE A 17 20.79 13.20 -25.77
N SER A 18 20.04 13.86 -26.66
CA SER A 18 18.72 14.39 -26.32
C SER A 18 17.72 13.27 -26.05
N MET A 19 17.72 12.20 -26.86
CA MET A 19 16.88 11.03 -26.65
C MET A 19 17.23 10.30 -25.35
N PHE A 20 18.52 10.13 -25.06
CA PHE A 20 19.00 9.59 -23.79
C PHE A 20 18.54 10.44 -22.60
N PHE A 21 18.64 11.77 -22.71
CA PHE A 21 18.23 12.68 -21.64
C PHE A 21 16.72 12.63 -21.38
N LEU A 22 15.90 12.50 -22.43
CA LEU A 22 14.45 12.32 -22.29
C LEU A 22 14.10 11.01 -21.56
N VAL A 23 14.78 9.91 -21.87
CA VAL A 23 14.60 8.63 -21.16
C VAL A 23 15.00 8.76 -19.69
N LEU A 24 16.09 9.46 -19.41
CA LEU A 24 16.57 9.71 -18.05
C LEU A 24 15.55 10.52 -17.23
N ILE A 25 15.01 11.60 -17.81
CA ILE A 25 13.95 12.41 -17.19
C ILE A 25 12.72 11.54 -16.92
N ALA A 26 12.26 10.77 -17.90
CA ALA A 26 11.11 9.90 -17.74
C ALA A 26 11.31 8.89 -16.59
N PHE A 27 12.50 8.29 -16.50
CA PHE A 27 12.85 7.40 -15.39
C PHE A 27 12.76 8.09 -14.03
N PHE A 28 13.35 9.27 -13.88
CA PHE A 28 13.29 10.03 -12.62
C PHE A 28 11.87 10.50 -12.28
N CYS A 29 11.07 10.91 -13.27
CA CYS A 29 9.66 11.25 -13.07
C CYS A 29 8.87 10.06 -12.52
N VAL A 30 9.05 8.86 -13.09
CA VAL A 30 8.40 7.64 -12.60
C VAL A 30 8.80 7.33 -11.15
N GLN A 31 10.09 7.44 -10.82
CA GLN A 31 10.57 7.18 -9.45
C GLN A 31 10.04 8.22 -8.44
N ALA A 32 10.00 9.50 -8.82
CA ALA A 32 9.43 10.57 -8.00
C ALA A 32 7.92 10.36 -7.77
N GLN A 33 7.19 9.95 -8.81
CA GLN A 33 5.76 9.64 -8.72
C GLN A 33 5.49 8.44 -7.80
N LYS A 34 6.28 7.36 -7.90
CA LYS A 34 6.17 6.20 -7.00
C LYS A 34 6.36 6.62 -5.54
N THR A 35 7.42 7.38 -5.26
CA THR A 35 7.74 7.86 -3.91
C THR A 35 6.63 8.74 -3.34
N THR A 36 6.10 9.66 -4.15
CA THR A 36 5.00 10.55 -3.74
C THR A 36 3.72 9.77 -3.47
N SER A 37 3.40 8.80 -4.34
CA SER A 37 2.23 7.94 -4.20
C SER A 37 2.31 7.08 -2.94
N GLN A 38 3.49 6.53 -2.63
CA GLN A 38 3.72 5.75 -1.42
C GLN A 38 3.57 6.61 -0.16
N LYS A 39 4.13 7.83 -0.14
CA LYS A 39 3.94 8.77 0.99
C LYS A 39 2.47 9.12 1.20
N LYS A 40 1.71 9.33 0.10
CA LYS A 40 0.27 9.60 0.18
C LYS A 40 -0.51 8.40 0.70
N LEU A 41 -0.16 7.19 0.27
CA LEU A 41 -0.74 5.94 0.77
C LEU A 41 -0.48 5.78 2.27
N ILE A 42 0.76 5.96 2.72
CA ILE A 42 1.14 5.87 4.14
C ILE A 42 0.31 6.83 4.98
N LYS A 43 0.27 8.12 4.62
CA LYS A 43 -0.53 9.12 5.36
C LYS A 43 -2.02 8.78 5.39
N MET A 44 -2.55 8.24 4.29
CA MET A 44 -3.94 7.81 4.23
C MET A 44 -4.18 6.64 5.19
N LEU A 45 -3.30 5.64 5.21
CA LEU A 45 -3.40 4.50 6.11
C LEU A 45 -3.29 4.93 7.58
N GLU A 46 -2.31 5.76 7.93
CA GLU A 46 -2.16 6.32 9.29
C GLU A 46 -3.44 7.02 9.75
N LYS A 47 -4.05 7.84 8.87
CA LYS A 47 -5.32 8.49 9.18
C LYS A 47 -6.48 7.49 9.39
N HIS A 48 -6.56 6.43 8.59
CA HIS A 48 -7.62 5.42 8.78
C HIS A 48 -7.41 4.63 10.07
N ILE A 49 -6.17 4.35 10.44
CA ILE A 49 -5.84 3.69 11.72
C ILE A 49 -6.23 4.61 12.88
N GLU A 50 -5.84 5.89 12.81
CA GLU A 50 -6.15 6.89 13.83
C GLU A 50 -7.65 7.05 14.06
N LEU A 51 -8.42 7.22 12.99
CA LEU A 51 -9.87 7.39 13.10
C LEU A 51 -10.57 6.16 13.66
N ALA A 52 -10.08 4.96 13.34
CA ALA A 52 -10.76 3.73 13.72
C ALA A 52 -10.32 3.18 15.09
N LEU A 53 -9.09 3.46 15.53
CA LEU A 53 -8.58 3.07 16.84
C LEU A 53 -8.64 4.20 17.88
N GLY A 54 -8.89 5.45 17.46
CA GLY A 54 -8.88 6.62 18.33
C GLY A 54 -7.49 7.02 18.85
N GLU A 55 -6.42 6.42 18.32
CA GLU A 55 -5.03 6.69 18.68
C GLU A 55 -4.17 6.77 17.42
N TYR A 56 -3.21 7.70 17.40
CA TYR A 56 -2.27 7.83 16.29
C TYR A 56 -1.24 6.69 16.28
N TYR A 57 -1.08 6.04 15.14
CA TYR A 57 0.00 5.09 14.87
C TYR A 57 0.79 5.54 13.64
N ALA A 58 2.11 5.63 13.77
CA ALA A 58 3.00 5.86 12.65
C ALA A 58 3.36 4.54 11.96
N ILE A 59 3.36 4.51 10.63
CA ILE A 59 3.86 3.35 9.87
C ILE A 59 5.38 3.46 9.78
N GLU A 60 6.10 2.53 10.44
CA GLU A 60 7.57 2.53 10.45
C GLU A 60 8.14 1.86 9.19
N THR A 61 7.72 0.62 8.94
CA THR A 61 8.30 -0.22 7.89
C THR A 61 7.26 -1.14 7.28
N LYS A 62 7.40 -1.40 5.97
CA LYS A 62 6.65 -2.48 5.31
C LYS A 62 7.35 -3.80 5.64
N ILE A 63 6.57 -4.79 6.04
CA ILE A 63 7.05 -6.15 6.28
C ILE A 63 6.83 -6.95 5.00
N ASP A 64 7.92 -7.38 4.37
CA ASP A 64 7.85 -8.22 3.19
C ASP A 64 7.76 -9.69 3.62
N ILE A 65 6.61 -10.30 3.34
CA ILE A 65 6.40 -11.74 3.55
C ILE A 65 6.26 -12.39 2.19
N ASN A 66 7.14 -13.36 1.90
CA ASN A 66 7.02 -14.17 0.72
C ASN A 66 5.95 -15.25 0.93
N THR A 67 4.69 -14.93 0.65
CA THR A 67 3.58 -15.89 0.71
C THR A 67 2.81 -15.97 -0.60
N ARG A 68 2.03 -17.05 -0.76
CA ARG A 68 1.07 -17.21 -1.86
C ARG A 68 0.02 -16.09 -1.96
N PHE A 69 -0.13 -15.28 -0.90
CA PHE A 69 -1.04 -14.14 -0.84
C PHE A 69 -0.34 -12.78 -0.90
N SER A 70 0.96 -12.75 -1.21
CA SER A 70 1.77 -11.52 -1.28
C SER A 70 1.21 -10.45 -2.22
N GLU A 71 0.45 -10.84 -3.25
CA GLU A 71 -0.21 -9.90 -4.16
C GLU A 71 -1.51 -9.31 -3.59
N SER A 72 -2.08 -9.95 -2.57
CA SER A 72 -3.35 -9.55 -1.93
C SER A 72 -3.18 -9.03 -0.51
N LEU A 73 -2.01 -9.20 0.11
CA LEU A 73 -1.72 -8.77 1.47
C LEU A 73 -0.47 -7.90 1.51
N ALA A 74 -0.55 -6.76 2.18
CA ALA A 74 0.59 -5.94 2.55
C ALA A 74 0.61 -5.73 4.06
N PHE A 75 1.76 -5.96 4.67
CA PHE A 75 1.95 -5.88 6.12
C PHE A 75 2.81 -4.67 6.45
N TYR A 76 2.43 -3.96 7.50
CA TYR A 76 3.11 -2.76 7.96
C TYR A 76 3.32 -2.85 9.46
N ARG A 77 4.56 -2.65 9.91
CA ARG A 77 4.82 -2.39 11.32
C ARG A 77 4.37 -0.97 11.64
N ILE A 78 3.52 -0.86 12.65
CA ILE A 78 2.98 0.41 13.12
C ILE A 78 3.37 0.62 14.58
N LYS A 79 3.56 1.88 14.97
CA LYS A 79 4.01 2.23 16.32
C LYS A 79 3.31 3.47 16.84
N ASN A 80 2.88 3.40 18.09
CA ASN A 80 2.48 4.55 18.90
C ASN A 80 3.47 4.69 20.07
N GLU A 81 3.36 5.74 20.88
CA GLU A 81 4.17 5.99 22.07
C GLU A 81 4.20 4.80 23.04
N LYS A 82 3.11 4.02 23.10
CA LYS A 82 2.93 2.92 24.05
C LYS A 82 3.33 1.55 23.50
N LYS A 83 3.04 1.28 22.21
CA LYS A 83 3.07 -0.08 21.66
C LYS A 83 3.43 -0.14 20.18
N THR A 84 3.88 -1.32 19.77
CA THR A 84 4.14 -1.68 18.37
C THR A 84 3.16 -2.77 17.95
N ALA A 85 2.54 -2.60 16.80
CA ALA A 85 1.54 -3.51 16.26
C ALA A 85 1.76 -3.74 14.76
N ILE A 86 0.91 -4.55 14.13
CA ILE A 86 0.96 -4.80 12.69
C ILE A 86 -0.37 -4.40 12.06
N ALA A 87 -0.31 -3.48 11.10
CA ALA A 87 -1.41 -3.20 10.20
C ALA A 87 -1.30 -4.10 8.97
N VAL A 88 -2.42 -4.69 8.57
CA VAL A 88 -2.51 -5.54 7.38
C VAL A 88 -3.52 -4.95 6.42
N LEU A 89 -3.03 -4.59 5.23
CA LEU A 89 -3.85 -4.17 4.11
C LEU A 89 -4.15 -5.40 3.24
N ALA A 90 -5.41 -5.79 3.17
CA ALA A 90 -5.86 -6.94 2.39
C ALA A 90 -6.76 -6.49 1.23
N ARG A 91 -6.49 -6.96 0.02
CA ARG A 91 -7.40 -6.82 -1.12
C ARG A 91 -8.41 -7.95 -1.10
N ILE A 92 -9.62 -7.66 -0.64
CA ILE A 92 -10.73 -8.59 -0.48
C ILE A 92 -11.71 -8.40 -1.64
N THR A 93 -12.12 -9.49 -2.31
CA THR A 93 -13.18 -9.42 -3.32
C THR A 93 -14.52 -9.73 -2.67
N GLY A 94 -15.36 -8.71 -2.55
CA GLY A 94 -16.77 -8.84 -2.12
C GLY A 94 -17.71 -8.89 -3.31
N PHE A 95 -19.02 -8.85 -3.05
CA PHE A 95 -20.04 -8.87 -4.10
C PHE A 95 -19.93 -7.68 -5.07
N SER A 96 -19.53 -6.51 -4.57
CA SER A 96 -19.36 -5.30 -5.38
C SER A 96 -17.99 -5.19 -6.06
N GLY A 97 -17.15 -6.23 -5.97
CA GLY A 97 -15.80 -6.28 -6.53
C GLY A 97 -14.67 -6.17 -5.49
N PRO A 98 -13.42 -5.97 -5.94
CA PRO A 98 -12.25 -5.91 -5.06
C PRO A 98 -12.21 -4.61 -4.26
N GLN A 99 -12.07 -4.74 -2.95
CA GLN A 99 -11.95 -3.67 -1.97
C GLN A 99 -10.66 -3.83 -1.16
N SER A 100 -10.08 -2.70 -0.79
CA SER A 100 -8.93 -2.68 0.11
C SER A 100 -9.43 -2.59 1.55
N CYS A 101 -9.12 -3.59 2.35
CA CYS A 101 -9.56 -3.73 3.74
C CYS A 101 -8.38 -3.63 4.68
N LEU A 102 -8.58 -2.97 5.81
CA LEU A 102 -7.56 -2.76 6.82
C LEU A 102 -7.87 -3.64 8.05
N PHE A 103 -6.87 -4.39 8.47
CA PHE A 103 -6.87 -5.19 9.69
C PHE A 103 -5.75 -4.73 10.60
N PHE A 104 -5.93 -4.98 11.89
CA PHE A 104 -4.97 -4.67 12.93
C PHE A 104 -4.72 -5.89 13.79
N TYR A 105 -3.45 -6.22 13.92
CA TYR A 105 -2.98 -7.31 14.74
C TYR A 105 -2.37 -6.71 16.00
N ASP A 106 -3.07 -6.88 17.13
CA ASP A 106 -2.66 -6.34 18.42
C ASP A 106 -1.66 -7.27 19.13
N GLU A 107 -1.06 -6.77 20.22
CA GLU A 107 -0.11 -7.50 21.08
C GLU A 107 -0.71 -8.76 21.71
N ASP A 108 -2.05 -8.82 21.88
CA ASP A 108 -2.79 -10.01 22.33
C ASP A 108 -2.96 -11.07 21.22
N PHE A 109 -2.18 -10.99 20.14
CA PHE A 109 -2.24 -11.88 18.97
C PHE A 109 -3.61 -11.98 18.30
N THR A 110 -4.43 -10.94 18.50
CA THR A 110 -5.80 -10.89 17.99
C THR A 110 -5.86 -10.00 16.77
N LEU A 111 -6.39 -10.55 15.67
CA LEU A 111 -6.56 -9.84 14.41
C LEU A 111 -7.96 -9.26 14.32
N ASN A 112 -8.06 -7.94 14.36
CA ASN A 112 -9.30 -7.19 14.28
C ASN A 112 -9.47 -6.59 12.88
N PHE A 113 -10.69 -6.64 12.35
CA PHE A 113 -11.05 -5.87 11.17
C PHE A 113 -11.32 -4.43 11.61
N ILE A 114 -10.79 -3.47 10.86
CA ILE A 114 -10.90 -2.05 11.21
C ILE A 114 -11.79 -1.30 10.22
N SER A 115 -11.50 -1.40 8.92
CA SER A 115 -12.16 -0.52 7.95
C SER A 115 -12.00 -1.02 6.51
N VAL A 116 -12.95 -0.64 5.65
CA VAL A 116 -12.79 -0.68 4.19
C VAL A 116 -12.26 0.68 3.72
N LEU A 117 -11.16 0.67 2.97
CA LEU A 117 -10.60 1.86 2.33
C LEU A 117 -11.42 2.21 1.08
N ALA A 118 -12.53 2.93 1.27
CA ALA A 118 -13.29 3.48 0.16
C ALA A 118 -12.69 4.81 -0.31
N PHE A 119 -12.32 4.89 -1.59
CA PHE A 119 -11.60 6.05 -2.16
C PHE A 119 -12.40 7.36 -2.27
N LYS A 120 -13.68 7.41 -1.87
CA LYS A 120 -14.60 8.51 -2.23
C LYS A 120 -15.62 8.97 -1.16
N GLN A 121 -15.72 8.36 0.01
CA GLN A 121 -16.78 8.69 0.97
C GLN A 121 -16.24 9.34 2.24
N ASN A 122 -17.12 10.10 2.91
CA ASN A 122 -16.83 10.76 4.18
C ASN A 122 -16.36 9.71 5.20
N MET A 123 -15.11 9.81 5.63
CA MET A 123 -14.40 8.75 6.36
C MET A 123 -15.02 8.49 7.74
N GLU A 124 -15.53 9.54 8.38
CA GLU A 124 -16.23 9.47 9.67
C GLU A 124 -17.56 8.72 9.54
N TYR A 125 -18.35 9.04 8.50
CA TYR A 125 -19.62 8.36 8.21
C TYR A 125 -19.46 6.84 7.97
N MET A 126 -18.37 6.45 7.29
CA MET A 126 -18.09 5.05 6.99
C MET A 126 -17.67 4.22 8.21
N LEU A 127 -17.05 4.86 9.19
CA LEU A 127 -16.66 4.22 10.45
C LEU A 127 -17.83 4.14 11.43
N GLU A 128 -18.72 5.14 11.43
CA GLU A 128 -19.90 5.19 12.31
C GLU A 128 -20.97 4.14 11.95
N GLU A 129 -21.25 3.92 10.66
CA GLU A 129 -22.32 3.01 10.23
C GLU A 129 -21.84 1.58 9.92
N ASN A 130 -20.55 1.28 10.11
CA ASN A 130 -19.99 -0.09 9.99
C ASN A 130 -20.40 -0.78 8.67
N HIS A 131 -20.43 0.00 7.58
CA HIS A 131 -21.03 -0.39 6.31
C HIS A 131 -20.24 -1.51 5.62
N LEU A 132 -20.62 -2.75 5.93
CA LEU A 132 -20.37 -3.94 5.11
C LEU A 132 -21.13 -3.90 3.76
N ASP A 133 -21.60 -2.72 3.33
CA ASP A 133 -22.41 -2.48 2.11
C ASP A 133 -21.67 -2.77 0.79
N TYR A 134 -20.40 -3.16 0.86
CA TYR A 134 -19.63 -3.63 -0.29
C TYR A 134 -19.75 -5.15 -0.53
N GLY A 135 -20.70 -5.79 0.16
CA GLY A 135 -20.93 -7.23 0.06
C GLY A 135 -19.78 -8.05 0.63
N ILE A 136 -19.16 -7.54 1.69
CA ILE A 136 -18.19 -8.28 2.51
C ILE A 136 -18.98 -8.84 3.68
N THR A 137 -19.12 -10.15 3.75
CA THR A 137 -19.85 -10.82 4.85
C THR A 137 -18.89 -11.20 5.97
N ASP A 138 -19.42 -11.50 7.15
CA ASP A 138 -18.62 -12.02 8.28
C ASP A 138 -17.81 -13.26 7.88
N SER A 139 -18.40 -14.15 7.07
CA SER A 139 -17.70 -15.34 6.58
C SER A 139 -16.46 -15.01 5.72
N ILE A 140 -16.52 -13.93 4.94
CA ILE A 140 -15.40 -13.44 4.14
C ILE A 140 -14.34 -12.84 5.06
N LEU A 141 -14.74 -12.04 6.05
CA LEU A 141 -13.83 -11.48 7.05
C LEU A 141 -13.14 -12.60 7.85
N ASP A 142 -13.86 -13.62 8.28
CA ASP A 142 -13.31 -14.75 9.05
C ASP A 142 -12.36 -15.62 8.22
N TYR A 143 -12.62 -15.78 6.92
CA TYR A 143 -11.66 -16.41 6.01
C TYR A 143 -10.36 -15.61 5.94
N TRP A 144 -10.45 -14.29 5.75
CA TRP A 144 -9.28 -13.43 5.65
C TRP A 144 -8.54 -13.32 6.99
N LYS A 145 -9.25 -13.24 8.12
CA LYS A 145 -8.63 -13.24 9.44
C LYS A 145 -7.78 -14.48 9.67
N ARG A 146 -8.34 -15.67 9.39
CA ARG A 146 -7.60 -16.94 9.47
C ARG A 146 -6.41 -16.99 8.51
N SER A 147 -6.58 -16.49 7.29
CA SER A 147 -5.51 -16.48 6.28
C SER A 147 -4.35 -15.55 6.65
N ILE A 148 -4.66 -14.38 7.19
CA ILE A 148 -3.67 -13.41 7.68
C ILE A 148 -2.96 -13.95 8.91
N GLN A 149 -3.68 -14.49 9.90
CA GLN A 149 -3.08 -15.11 11.09
C GLN A 149 -2.13 -16.24 10.70
N LYS A 150 -2.56 -17.14 9.80
CA LYS A 150 -1.70 -18.20 9.27
C LYS A 150 -0.45 -17.64 8.59
N THR A 151 -0.60 -16.58 7.80
CA THR A 151 0.53 -15.92 7.11
C THR A 151 1.53 -15.30 8.08
N ILE A 152 1.05 -14.65 9.15
CA ILE A 152 1.89 -14.08 10.20
C ILE A 152 2.69 -15.18 10.93
N GLN A 153 2.04 -16.31 11.24
CA GLN A 153 2.66 -17.46 11.89
C GLN A 153 3.70 -18.16 10.99
N GLU A 154 3.36 -18.44 9.73
CA GLU A 154 4.27 -19.08 8.78
C GLU A 154 5.44 -18.17 8.37
N GLY A 155 5.20 -16.85 8.34
CA GLY A 155 6.19 -15.84 7.98
C GLY A 155 7.16 -15.45 9.08
N GLY A 156 6.99 -15.97 10.31
CA GLY A 156 7.86 -15.66 11.45
C GLY A 156 7.85 -14.18 11.85
N ILE A 157 6.69 -13.52 11.73
CA ILE A 157 6.52 -12.11 12.14
C ILE A 157 6.40 -11.97 13.67
N ILE A 158 6.15 -13.09 14.37
CA ILE A 158 6.09 -13.23 15.82
C ILE A 158 7.37 -13.91 16.29
#